data_AF-A0A2N9XXW4-F1
#
_entry.id   AF-A0A2N9XXW4-F1
#
_cell.length_a   1.000
_cell.length_b   1.000
_cell.length_c   1.000
_cell.angle_alpha   90.00
_cell.angle_beta   90.00
_cell.angle_gamma   90.00
#
_symmetry.space_group_name_H-M   'P 1'
#
loop_
_entity.id
_entity.type
_entity.pdbx_description
1 polymer ?
#
loop_
_entity_poly.entity_id
_entity_poly.type
_entity_poly.pdbx_seq_one_letter_code
_entity_poly.pdbx_strand_id
1 'polypeptide(L)'
;MSDFKLWGWDKKPRTMLRFIKAGDIFCFKLDEQRYCFGRIIIKIFIGHVAELFDNISNSPDISEAEIKQARRLIEPVILDSYSLFDRKIEKGSDWRIIGHQQNYVPTDMDGVYFTYGEEPWCKKMDIWENEIPISGKEAESLPRVSPFGDYNIKELLKDI
;
A
#
# COMPACT_ATOMS: atom_id res chain seq x y z
N MET A 1 20.20 17.37 0.59
CA MET A 1 18.82 17.88 0.46
C MET A 1 17.89 16.73 0.80
N SER A 2 16.70 17.00 1.33
CA SER A 2 15.72 15.94 1.55
C SER A 2 15.15 15.46 0.22
N ASP A 3 15.07 14.14 0.04
CA ASP A 3 14.38 13.54 -1.10
C ASP A 3 12.86 13.51 -0.90
N PHE A 4 12.36 13.92 0.28
CA PHE A 4 10.95 13.94 0.60
C PHE A 4 10.32 15.31 0.33
N LYS A 5 9.17 15.29 -0.35
CA LYS A 5 8.32 16.47 -0.55
C LYS A 5 6.95 16.20 0.06
N LEU A 6 6.80 16.53 1.34
CA LEU A 6 5.54 16.42 2.07
C LEU A 6 4.67 17.66 1.85
N TRP A 7 3.37 17.45 1.81
CA TRP A 7 2.36 18.42 1.39
C TRP A 7 1.26 18.66 2.42
N GLY A 8 1.09 17.72 3.36
CA GLY A 8 0.00 17.73 4.32
C GLY A 8 -1.32 17.20 3.74
N TRP A 9 -2.23 16.86 4.64
CA TRP A 9 -3.52 16.22 4.38
C TRP A 9 -4.45 16.99 3.43
N ASP A 10 -4.46 18.32 3.54
CA ASP A 10 -5.46 19.16 2.86
C ASP A 10 -5.09 19.52 1.42
N LYS A 11 -3.84 19.29 1.00
CA LYS A 11 -3.39 19.72 -0.33
C LYS A 11 -4.03 18.94 -1.47
N LYS A 12 -4.21 17.63 -1.28
CA LYS A 12 -4.71 16.70 -2.31
C LYS A 12 -5.81 15.82 -1.74
N PRO A 13 -7.03 16.35 -1.59
CA PRO A 13 -8.17 15.55 -1.11
C PRO A 13 -8.47 14.35 -2.01
N ARG A 14 -8.13 14.44 -3.31
CA ARG A 14 -8.25 13.36 -4.28
C ARG A 14 -6.99 13.29 -5.13
N THR A 15 -6.54 12.08 -5.47
CA THR A 15 -5.50 11.86 -6.48
C THR A 15 -6.03 10.90 -7.53
N MET A 16 -6.09 11.35 -8.79
CA MET A 16 -6.50 10.47 -9.89
C MET A 16 -5.51 9.32 -10.05
N LEU A 17 -6.02 8.13 -10.40
CA LEU A 17 -5.24 6.89 -10.47
C LEU A 17 -3.96 7.04 -11.31
N ARG A 18 -4.06 7.73 -12.46
CA ARG A 18 -2.94 7.98 -13.37
C ARG A 18 -1.79 8.82 -12.80
N PHE A 19 -1.99 9.47 -11.66
CA PHE A 19 -0.99 10.30 -10.99
C PHE A 19 -0.37 9.64 -9.77
N ILE A 20 -0.85 8.46 -9.38
CA ILE A 20 -0.26 7.67 -8.30
C ILE A 20 0.98 6.96 -8.85
N LYS A 21 2.08 7.01 -8.10
CA LYS A 21 3.36 6.45 -8.52
C LYS A 21 4.19 5.95 -7.33
N ALA A 22 5.20 5.13 -7.64
CA ALA A 22 6.18 4.67 -6.67
C ALA A 22 6.80 5.84 -5.89
N GLY A 23 6.90 5.70 -4.56
CA GLY A 23 7.40 6.72 -3.65
C GLY A 23 6.35 7.72 -3.15
N ASP A 24 5.11 7.66 -3.66
CA ASP A 24 4.03 8.47 -3.08
C ASP A 24 3.76 8.04 -1.63
N ILE A 25 3.77 9.03 -0.73
CA ILE A 25 3.45 8.86 0.69
C ILE A 25 1.97 9.14 0.85
N PHE A 26 1.25 8.19 1.45
CA PHE A 26 -0.17 8.33 1.71
C PHE A 26 -0.48 8.31 3.20
N CYS A 27 -1.65 8.86 3.51
CA CYS A 27 -2.29 8.79 4.81
C CYS A 27 -3.74 8.37 4.61
N PHE A 28 -4.29 7.65 5.59
CA PHE A 28 -5.71 7.36 5.65
C PHE A 28 -6.23 7.35 7.08
N LYS A 29 -7.51 7.64 7.22
CA LYS A 29 -8.22 7.59 8.50
C LYS A 29 -8.56 6.15 8.86
N LEU A 30 -7.91 5.61 9.90
CA LEU A 30 -8.15 4.26 10.41
C LEU A 30 -9.50 4.21 11.14
N ASP A 31 -9.71 5.14 12.06
CA ASP A 31 -10.96 5.36 12.79
C ASP A 31 -11.14 6.85 13.14
N GLU A 32 -12.09 7.18 14.02
CA GLU A 32 -12.38 8.59 14.36
C GLU A 32 -11.19 9.39 14.90
N GLN A 33 -10.19 8.74 15.48
CA GLN A 33 -9.06 9.39 16.12
C GLN A 33 -7.72 9.05 15.48
N ARG A 34 -7.58 7.87 14.88
CA ARG A 34 -6.30 7.34 14.41
C ARG A 34 -6.13 7.49 12.89
N TYR A 35 -4.93 7.85 12.50
CA TYR A 35 -4.44 7.91 11.12
C TYR A 35 -3.27 6.94 10.95
N CYS A 36 -3.26 6.29 9.79
CA CYS A 36 -2.19 5.42 9.35
C CYS A 36 -1.53 5.98 8.11
N PHE A 37 -0.29 5.57 7.90
CA PHE A 37 0.56 6.06 6.83
C PHE A 37 1.16 4.91 6.05
N GLY A 38 1.57 5.18 4.82
CA GLY A 38 2.28 4.21 4.03
C GLY A 38 2.90 4.84 2.78
N ARG A 39 3.52 3.98 1.97
CA ARG A 39 4.17 4.37 0.73
C ARG A 39 3.77 3.43 -0.39
N ILE A 40 3.48 4.01 -1.55
CA ILE A 40 3.30 3.26 -2.78
C ILE A 40 4.66 2.70 -3.19
N ILE A 41 4.77 1.37 -3.26
CA ILE A 41 5.98 0.68 -3.67
C ILE A 41 6.10 0.71 -5.19
N ILE A 42 5.11 0.15 -5.88
CA ILE A 42 5.10 0.03 -7.34
C ILE A 42 3.67 -0.18 -7.86
N LYS A 43 3.43 0.17 -9.12
CA LYS A 43 2.20 -0.16 -9.82
C LYS A 43 2.32 -1.54 -10.46
N ILE A 44 1.29 -2.36 -10.32
CA ILE A 44 1.12 -3.64 -11.03
C ILE A 44 -0.21 -3.64 -11.80
N PHE A 45 -0.46 -4.65 -12.63
CA PHE A 45 -1.63 -4.70 -13.52
C PHE A 45 -2.99 -4.53 -12.81
N ILE A 46 -3.11 -4.95 -11.55
CA ILE A 46 -4.37 -4.96 -10.78
C ILE A 46 -4.47 -3.85 -9.72
N GLY A 47 -3.41 -3.06 -9.50
CA GLY A 47 -3.42 -2.04 -8.44
C GLY A 47 -2.03 -1.47 -8.16
N HIS A 48 -1.81 -1.05 -6.92
CA HIS A 48 -0.47 -0.65 -6.46
C HIS A 48 -0.08 -1.46 -5.25
N VAL A 49 1.13 -2.03 -5.29
CA VAL A 49 1.73 -2.61 -4.09
C VAL A 49 2.12 -1.47 -3.17
N ALA A 50 1.81 -1.59 -1.90
CA ALA A 50 2.09 -0.59 -0.88
C ALA A 50 2.62 -1.24 0.39
N GLU A 51 3.45 -0.50 1.11
CA GLU A 51 3.77 -0.79 2.50
C GLU A 51 2.98 0.15 3.41
N LEU A 52 2.60 -0.38 4.57
CA LEU A 52 2.01 0.37 5.67
C LEU A 52 3.08 0.56 6.75
N PHE A 53 3.23 1.79 7.23
CA PHE A 53 4.17 2.13 8.28
C PHE A 53 3.61 1.75 9.65
N ASP A 54 4.49 1.38 10.59
CA ASP A 54 4.14 1.14 11.99
C ASP A 54 3.84 2.42 12.79
N ASN A 55 3.89 3.59 12.14
CA ASN A 55 3.43 4.86 12.69
C ASN A 55 1.91 4.97 12.66
N ILE A 56 1.30 5.08 13.84
CA ILE A 56 -0.11 5.44 14.03
C ILE A 56 -0.16 6.76 14.79
N SER A 57 -0.93 7.72 14.29
CA SER A 57 -0.98 9.08 14.83
C SER A 57 -2.42 9.52 15.07
N ASN A 58 -2.62 10.43 16.03
CA ASN A 58 -3.90 11.09 16.24
C ASN A 58 -4.10 12.32 15.30
N SER A 59 -3.16 12.52 14.37
CA SER A 59 -3.17 13.59 13.38
C SER A 59 -2.73 13.05 12.01
N PRO A 60 -3.17 13.64 10.88
CA PRO A 60 -2.80 13.18 9.55
C PRO A 60 -1.42 13.69 9.09
N ASP A 61 -0.55 14.04 10.04
CA ASP A 61 0.77 14.59 9.81
C ASP A 61 1.84 13.54 10.13
N ILE A 62 2.85 13.46 9.27
CA ILE A 62 4.03 12.61 9.43
C ILE A 62 5.26 13.38 8.96
N SER A 63 6.38 13.22 9.65
CA SER A 63 7.67 13.83 9.34
C SER A 63 8.56 12.88 8.54
N GLU A 64 9.56 13.45 7.85
CA GLU A 64 10.57 12.65 7.16
C GLU A 64 11.35 11.73 8.11
N ALA A 65 11.60 12.17 9.35
CA ALA A 65 12.30 11.36 10.34
C ALA A 65 11.49 10.11 10.71
N GLU A 66 10.17 10.26 10.89
CA GLU A 66 9.26 9.15 11.13
C GLU A 66 9.24 8.18 9.95
N ILE A 67 9.12 8.68 8.71
CA ILE A 67 9.11 7.81 7.51
C ILE A 67 10.43 7.02 7.39
N LYS A 68 11.57 7.62 7.72
CA LYS A 68 12.88 6.96 7.64
C LYS A 68 13.09 5.89 8.72
N GLN A 69 12.43 6.03 9.86
CA GLN A 69 12.51 5.09 10.99
C GLN A 69 11.38 4.05 10.97
N ALA A 70 10.35 4.31 10.18
CA ALA A 70 9.20 3.43 10.01
C ALA A 70 9.63 2.03 9.57
N ARG A 71 8.98 1.04 10.15
CA ARG A 71 9.03 -0.35 9.69
C ARG A 71 7.72 -0.70 9.01
N ARG A 72 7.73 -1.78 8.25
CA ARG A 72 6.49 -2.34 7.72
C ARG A 72 5.67 -2.89 8.86
N LEU A 73 4.43 -2.41 8.97
CA LEU A 73 3.47 -2.86 9.97
C LEU A 73 3.00 -4.29 9.68
N ILE A 74 2.81 -4.59 8.39
CA ILE A 74 2.46 -5.91 7.84
C ILE A 74 3.20 -6.11 6.51
N GLU A 75 3.15 -7.33 5.98
CA GLU A 75 3.66 -7.62 4.63
C GLU A 75 3.03 -6.70 3.58
N PRO A 76 3.76 -6.33 2.50
CA PRO A 76 3.22 -5.46 1.46
C PRO A 76 1.90 -5.99 0.88
N VAL A 77 0.96 -5.07 0.66
CA VAL A 77 -0.39 -5.38 0.17
C VAL A 77 -0.62 -4.74 -1.19
N ILE A 78 -1.49 -5.34 -1.98
CA ILE A 78 -1.99 -4.72 -3.21
C ILE A 78 -3.18 -3.85 -2.83
N LEU A 79 -3.13 -2.56 -3.14
CA LEU A 79 -4.21 -1.62 -2.91
C LEU A 79 -5.09 -1.46 -4.16
N ASP A 80 -6.41 -1.45 -3.97
CA ASP A 80 -7.36 -0.93 -4.97
C ASP A 80 -7.26 0.61 -4.99
N SER A 81 -6.19 1.11 -5.60
CA SER A 81 -5.90 2.54 -5.59
C SER A 81 -6.94 3.36 -6.36
N TYR A 82 -7.70 2.73 -7.25
CA TYR A 82 -8.80 3.39 -7.96
C TYR A 82 -9.93 3.69 -6.99
N SER A 83 -10.34 2.70 -6.19
CA SER A 83 -11.39 2.88 -5.19
C SER A 83 -10.95 3.75 -4.02
N LEU A 84 -9.70 3.63 -3.56
CA LEU A 84 -9.18 4.33 -2.38
C LEU A 84 -8.87 5.82 -2.62
N PHE A 85 -8.08 6.14 -3.65
CA PHE A 85 -7.53 7.49 -3.85
C PHE A 85 -8.29 8.33 -4.88
N ASP A 86 -8.83 7.68 -5.92
CA ASP A 86 -9.46 8.36 -7.05
C ASP A 86 -10.97 8.51 -6.84
N ARG A 87 -11.68 7.38 -6.70
CA ARG A 87 -13.13 7.35 -6.63
C ARG A 87 -13.70 7.48 -5.23
N LYS A 88 -12.94 7.11 -4.19
CA LYS A 88 -13.37 7.08 -2.78
C LYS A 88 -14.71 6.34 -2.63
N ILE A 89 -14.76 5.10 -3.13
CA ILE A 89 -16.01 4.35 -3.29
C ILE A 89 -16.61 3.97 -1.93
N GLU A 90 -15.77 3.59 -0.97
CA GLU A 90 -16.22 3.14 0.34
C GLU A 90 -16.60 4.32 1.25
N LYS A 91 -17.78 4.25 1.84
CA LYS A 91 -18.31 5.33 2.69
C LYS A 91 -17.45 5.50 3.94
N GLY A 92 -16.99 6.72 4.19
CA GLY A 92 -16.11 7.03 5.32
C GLY A 92 -14.64 6.67 5.07
N SER A 93 -14.31 6.15 3.89
CA SER A 93 -12.92 6.00 3.46
C SER A 93 -12.36 7.36 3.05
N ASP A 94 -11.22 7.73 3.63
CA ASP A 94 -10.48 8.91 3.20
C ASP A 94 -8.99 8.57 3.13
N TRP A 95 -8.54 8.23 1.92
CA TRP A 95 -7.14 8.00 1.58
C TRP A 95 -6.62 9.15 0.74
N ARG A 96 -5.42 9.65 1.08
CA ARG A 96 -4.84 10.82 0.42
C ARG A 96 -3.35 10.64 0.22
N ILE A 97 -2.86 11.09 -0.93
CA ILE A 97 -1.42 11.25 -1.14
C ILE A 97 -0.99 12.56 -0.48
N ILE A 98 -0.21 12.46 0.59
CA ILE A 98 0.24 13.59 1.42
C ILE A 98 1.69 13.99 1.17
N GLY A 99 2.40 13.26 0.31
CA GLY A 99 3.77 13.58 -0.04
C GLY A 99 4.34 12.64 -1.09
N HIS A 100 5.61 12.84 -1.41
CA HIS A 100 6.33 11.98 -2.34
C HIS A 100 7.81 11.94 -2.01
N GLN A 101 8.40 10.75 -2.06
CA GLN A 101 9.84 10.54 -2.04
C GLN A 101 10.38 10.51 -3.48
N GLN A 102 11.25 11.46 -3.80
CA GLN A 102 11.93 11.54 -5.08
C GLN A 102 12.88 10.34 -5.26
N ASN A 103 12.98 9.85 -6.49
CA ASN A 103 13.88 8.76 -6.87
C ASN A 103 13.72 7.50 -6.00
N TYR A 104 12.52 7.27 -5.47
CA TYR A 104 12.24 6.07 -4.69
C TYR A 104 12.42 4.82 -5.54
N VAL A 105 13.19 3.87 -5.00
CA VAL A 105 13.37 2.53 -5.53
C VAL A 105 13.00 1.55 -4.42
N PRO A 106 12.11 0.56 -4.67
CA PRO A 106 11.82 -0.48 -3.70
C PRO A 106 13.07 -1.22 -3.23
N THR A 107 13.23 -1.39 -1.93
CA THR A 107 14.27 -2.22 -1.31
C THR A 107 13.63 -3.32 -0.47
N ASP A 108 14.36 -4.39 -0.19
CA ASP A 108 13.92 -5.48 0.71
C ASP A 108 12.61 -6.13 0.24
N MET A 109 12.52 -6.36 -1.08
CA MET A 109 11.37 -6.96 -1.76
C MET A 109 11.56 -8.45 -2.07
N ASP A 110 12.75 -8.98 -1.77
CA ASP A 110 13.02 -10.41 -1.87
C ASP A 110 12.08 -11.17 -0.91
N GLY A 111 11.34 -12.15 -1.43
CA GLY A 111 10.37 -12.90 -0.66
C GLY A 111 8.95 -12.33 -0.67
N VAL A 112 8.71 -11.15 -1.24
CA VAL A 112 7.36 -10.60 -1.41
C VAL A 112 6.71 -11.20 -2.64
N TYR A 113 5.78 -12.12 -2.42
CA TYR A 113 5.08 -12.85 -3.47
C TYR A 113 3.57 -12.84 -3.26
N PHE A 114 2.83 -12.76 -4.36
CA PHE A 114 1.39 -12.95 -4.40
C PHE A 114 1.03 -14.16 -5.26
N THR A 115 0.03 -14.94 -4.89
CA THR A 115 -0.39 -16.14 -5.60
C THR A 115 -1.69 -15.96 -6.38
N TYR A 116 -1.84 -16.68 -7.48
CA TYR A 116 -3.09 -16.79 -8.21
C TYR A 116 -3.17 -18.09 -9.02
N GLY A 117 -4.36 -18.39 -9.55
CA GLY A 117 -4.64 -19.64 -10.26
C GLY A 117 -5.12 -20.76 -9.33
N GLU A 118 -5.58 -21.85 -9.94
CA GLU A 118 -6.03 -23.06 -9.27
C GLU A 118 -5.16 -24.24 -9.72
N GLU A 119 -5.08 -25.29 -8.91
CA GLU A 119 -4.28 -26.47 -9.23
C GLU A 119 -4.74 -27.09 -10.57
N PRO A 120 -3.82 -27.48 -11.48
CA PRO A 120 -2.35 -27.53 -11.37
C PRO A 120 -1.60 -26.26 -11.83
N TRP A 121 -2.31 -25.14 -12.01
CA TRP A 121 -1.81 -23.92 -12.65
C TRP A 121 -1.52 -22.78 -11.67
N CYS A 122 -1.29 -23.11 -10.40
CA CYS A 122 -0.92 -22.11 -9.39
C CYS A 122 0.40 -21.43 -9.77
N LYS A 123 0.44 -20.11 -9.61
CA LYS A 123 1.62 -19.29 -9.83
C LYS A 123 1.80 -18.33 -8.67
N LYS A 124 3.04 -18.04 -8.31
CA LYS A 124 3.38 -16.83 -7.57
C LYS A 124 3.94 -15.77 -8.50
N MET A 125 3.73 -14.53 -8.13
CA MET A 125 4.18 -13.34 -8.82
C MET A 125 4.90 -12.43 -7.83
N ASP A 126 6.09 -11.95 -8.18
CA ASP A 126 6.77 -10.92 -7.39
C ASP A 126 6.24 -9.51 -7.71
N ILE A 127 6.79 -8.49 -7.07
CA ILE A 127 6.36 -7.10 -7.28
C ILE A 127 6.75 -6.53 -8.66
N TRP A 128 7.62 -7.22 -9.41
CA TRP A 128 8.05 -6.88 -10.76
C TRP A 128 7.27 -7.65 -11.83
N GLU A 129 6.21 -8.34 -11.42
CA GLU A 129 5.32 -9.12 -12.29
C GLU A 129 6.01 -10.34 -12.93
N ASN A 130 7.11 -10.83 -12.35
CA ASN A 130 7.69 -12.11 -12.78
C ASN A 130 6.90 -13.26 -12.18
N GLU A 131 6.53 -14.23 -13.03
CA GLU A 131 5.70 -15.36 -12.64
C GLU A 131 6.51 -16.65 -12.49
N ILE A 132 6.23 -17.39 -11.42
CA ILE A 132 6.87 -18.67 -11.13
C ILE A 132 5.76 -19.70 -10.85
N PRO A 133 5.70 -20.82 -11.59
CA PRO A 133 4.79 -21.92 -11.27
C PRO A 133 5.09 -22.50 -9.89
N ILE A 134 4.04 -22.78 -9.12
CA ILE A 134 4.14 -23.33 -7.75
C ILE A 134 3.12 -24.45 -7.55
N SER A 135 3.29 -25.22 -6.47
CA SER A 135 2.28 -26.18 -6.04
C SER A 135 1.06 -25.52 -5.39
N GLY A 136 -0.09 -26.19 -5.39
CA GLY A 136 -1.28 -25.72 -4.65
C GLY A 136 -1.00 -25.50 -3.16
N LYS A 137 -0.21 -26.41 -2.55
CA LYS A 137 0.21 -26.30 -1.14
C LYS A 137 1.05 -25.05 -0.86
N GLU A 138 1.94 -24.67 -1.78
CA GLU A 138 2.71 -23.42 -1.65
C GLU A 138 1.80 -22.20 -1.83
N ALA A 139 0.85 -22.26 -2.77
CA ALA A 139 -0.11 -21.19 -3.02
C ALA A 139 -0.96 -20.85 -1.79
N GLU A 140 -1.36 -21.84 -0.99
CA GLU A 140 -2.13 -21.64 0.25
C GLU A 140 -1.39 -20.82 1.32
N SER A 141 -0.06 -20.80 1.29
CA SER A 141 0.76 -20.06 2.25
C SER A 141 1.03 -18.60 1.86
N LEU A 142 0.65 -18.20 0.65
CA LEU A 142 0.95 -16.89 0.09
C LEU A 142 -0.32 -16.02 0.00
N PRO A 143 -0.21 -14.68 0.11
CA PRO A 143 -1.34 -13.79 -0.12
C PRO A 143 -1.81 -13.87 -1.58
N ARG A 144 -3.11 -13.78 -1.83
CA ARG A 144 -3.66 -13.79 -3.19
C ARG A 144 -3.36 -12.48 -3.92
N VAL A 145 -3.25 -12.54 -5.25
CA VAL A 145 -3.30 -11.36 -6.14
C VAL A 145 -4.71 -10.78 -6.10
N SER A 146 -4.99 -10.00 -5.06
CA SER A 146 -6.28 -9.34 -4.84
C SER A 146 -6.02 -7.92 -4.32
N PRO A 147 -6.58 -6.89 -4.97
CA PRO A 147 -6.45 -5.53 -4.50
C PRO A 147 -7.39 -5.32 -3.30
N PHE A 148 -6.88 -4.67 -2.26
CA PHE A 148 -7.59 -4.40 -1.02
C PHE A 148 -8.17 -3.00 -1.02
N GLY A 149 -9.45 -2.91 -0.67
CA GLY A 149 -10.15 -1.67 -0.34
C GLY A 149 -9.96 -1.25 1.12
N ASP A 150 -10.68 -0.22 1.52
CA ASP A 150 -10.62 0.39 2.85
C ASP A 150 -11.00 -0.62 3.93
N TYR A 151 -12.13 -1.32 3.74
CA TYR A 151 -12.59 -2.35 4.67
C TYR A 151 -11.55 -3.47 4.84
N ASN A 152 -10.96 -3.95 3.75
CA ASN A 152 -9.97 -5.04 3.82
C ASN A 152 -8.74 -4.61 4.63
N ILE A 153 -8.21 -3.42 4.38
CA ILE A 153 -7.07 -2.90 5.13
C ILE A 153 -7.43 -2.70 6.59
N LYS A 154 -8.59 -2.11 6.90
CA LYS A 154 -9.01 -1.88 8.29
C LYS A 154 -9.21 -3.18 9.07
N GLU A 155 -9.74 -4.23 8.44
CA GLU A 155 -9.87 -5.54 9.08
C GLU A 155 -8.48 -6.17 9.33
N LEU A 156 -7.50 -6.01 8.43
CA LEU A 156 -6.12 -6.46 8.68
C LEU A 156 -5.44 -5.72 9.85
N LEU A 157 -5.82 -4.46 10.08
CA LEU A 157 -5.25 -3.61 11.13
C LEU A 157 -6.07 -3.62 12.43
N LYS A 158 -7.14 -4.42 12.51
CA LYS A 158 -8.10 -4.37 13.62
C LYS A 158 -7.51 -4.79 14.97
N ASP A 159 -6.54 -5.70 14.94
CA ASP A 159 -5.87 -6.24 16.12
C ASP A 159 -4.54 -5.52 16.43
N ILE A 160 -4.29 -4.39 15.76
CA ILE A 160 -3.11 -3.53 15.93
C ILE A 160 -3.49 -2.26 16.72
#